data_AF-A0A1N7B6F1-F1
#
_entry.id   AF-A0A1N7B6F1-F1
#
_cell.length_a   1.000
_cell.length_b   1.000
_cell.length_c   1.000
_cell.angle_alpha   90.00
_cell.angle_beta   90.00
_cell.angle_gamma   90.00
#
_symmetry.space_group_name_H-M   'P 1'
#
loop_
_entity.id
_entity.type
_entity.pdbx_description
1 polymer ?
#
loop_
_entity_poly.entity_id
_entity_poly.type
_entity_poly.pdbx_seq_one_letter_code
_entity_poly.pdbx_strand_id
1 'polypeptide(L)' 'MDAKEITSDIVAAYDGEDSFAATVEQTSDGEPRAHIVGPNGAGYLVSEDPDRAGVRIASFSPCFVLPDGMSPSADS' A
#
# COMPACT_ATOMS: atom_id res chain seq x y z
N MET A 1 13.87 -6.83 16.13
CA MET A 1 12.40 -6.95 16.18
C MET A 1 12.01 -7.90 15.07
N ASP A 2 10.95 -8.69 15.26
CA ASP A 2 10.53 -9.68 14.27
C ASP A 2 9.67 -9.00 13.18
N ALA A 3 9.90 -9.32 11.90
CA ALA A 3 9.20 -8.70 10.78
C ALA A 3 7.68 -8.88 10.86
N LYS A 4 7.22 -10.01 11.40
CA LYS A 4 5.79 -10.29 11.60
C LYS A 4 5.21 -9.41 12.70
N GLU A 5 5.96 -9.16 13.76
CA GLU A 5 5.57 -8.26 14.86
C GLU A 5 5.38 -6.84 14.33
N ILE A 6 6.40 -6.29 13.64
CA ILE A 6 6.33 -4.95 13.04
C ILE A 6 5.14 -4.82 12.09
N THR A 7 4.95 -5.81 11.22
CA THR A 7 3.85 -5.79 10.24
C THR A 7 2.49 -5.84 10.92
N SER A 8 2.36 -6.62 12.00
CA SER A 8 1.12 -6.73 12.77
C SER A 8 0.81 -5.43 13.52
N ASP A 9 1.83 -4.79 14.09
CA ASP A 9 1.68 -3.50 14.79
C ASP A 9 1.24 -2.39 13.84
N ILE A 10 1.80 -2.35 12.62
CA ILE A 10 1.38 -1.40 11.58
C ILE A 10 -0.08 -1.65 11.21
N VAL A 11 -0.49 -2.90 10.96
CA VAL A 11 -1.88 -3.20 10.62
C VAL A 11 -2.82 -2.82 11.77
N ALA A 12 -2.46 -3.12 13.02
CA ALA A 12 -3.26 -2.78 14.19
C ALA A 12 -3.41 -1.26 14.40
N ALA A 13 -2.42 -0.46 13.98
CA ALA A 13 -2.49 0.99 14.08
C ALA A 13 -3.46 1.61 13.05
N TYR A 14 -3.50 1.07 11.82
CA TYR A 14 -4.23 1.69 10.71
C TYR A 14 -5.59 1.06 10.41
N ASP A 15 -5.83 -0.21 10.78
CA ASP A 15 -7.08 -0.88 10.44
C ASP A 15 -8.27 -0.24 11.18
N GLY A 16 -9.18 0.37 10.42
CA GLY A 16 -10.33 1.10 10.95
C GLY A 16 -10.05 2.53 11.44
N GLU A 17 -8.78 2.97 11.46
CA GLU A 17 -8.43 4.37 11.71
C GLU A 17 -8.84 5.22 10.50
N ASP A 18 -9.57 6.33 10.67
CA ASP A 18 -9.88 7.30 9.60
C ASP A 18 -10.34 6.71 8.24
N SER A 19 -11.07 5.59 8.27
CA SER A 19 -11.51 4.82 7.09
C SER A 19 -10.39 4.17 6.26
N PHE A 20 -9.21 3.99 6.85
CA PHE A 20 -8.19 3.10 6.34
C PHE A 20 -8.59 1.64 6.57
N ALA A 21 -8.27 0.80 5.60
CA ALA A 21 -8.29 -0.65 5.75
C ALA A 21 -6.85 -1.14 5.71
N ALA A 22 -6.47 -2.02 6.64
CA ALA A 22 -5.13 -2.59 6.66
C ALA A 22 -5.15 -4.10 6.87
N THR A 23 -4.31 -4.81 6.15
CA THR A 23 -4.18 -6.28 6.25
C THR A 23 -2.74 -6.73 6.19
N VAL A 24 -2.43 -7.85 6.83
CA VAL A 24 -1.16 -8.55 6.65
C VAL A 24 -1.26 -9.45 5.42
N GLU A 25 -0.40 -9.20 4.44
CA GLU A 25 -0.18 -10.06 3.28
C GLU A 25 1.18 -10.78 3.38
N GLN A 26 1.39 -11.73 2.47
CA GLN A 26 2.72 -12.29 2.21
C GLN A 26 3.21 -11.85 0.84
N THR A 27 4.49 -11.50 0.77
CA THR A 27 5.19 -11.34 -0.49
C THR A 27 5.37 -12.69 -1.19
N SER A 28 5.78 -12.68 -2.46
CA SER A 28 5.99 -13.92 -3.24
C SER A 28 7.07 -14.84 -2.67
N ASP A 29 8.00 -14.28 -1.90
CA ASP A 29 9.07 -14.97 -1.17
C ASP A 29 8.68 -15.35 0.27
N GLY A 30 7.45 -15.04 0.71
CA GLY A 30 6.88 -15.49 1.98
C GLY A 30 7.04 -14.51 3.15
N GLU A 31 7.67 -13.35 2.93
CA GLU A 31 7.86 -12.34 3.97
C GLU A 31 6.55 -11.57 4.24
N PRO A 32 6.29 -11.20 5.51
CA PRO A 32 5.10 -10.44 5.85
C PRO A 32 5.16 -9.01 5.30
N ARG A 33 4.01 -8.49 4.87
CA ARG A 33 3.87 -7.12 4.35
C ARG A 33 2.54 -6.52 4.81
N ALA A 34 2.58 -5.30 5.32
CA ALA A 34 1.39 -4.54 5.64
C ALA A 34 0.89 -3.90 4.35
N HIS A 35 -0.38 -4.14 4.03
CA HIS A 35 -1.08 -3.49 2.94
C HIS A 35 -2.11 -2.55 3.53
N ILE A 36 -1.90 -1.24 3.32
CA ILE A 36 -2.72 -0.17 3.88
C ILE A 36 -3.38 0.56 2.73
N VAL A 37 -4.71 0.68 2.76
CA VAL A 37 -5.51 1.35 1.74
C VAL A 37 -6.33 2.45 2.40
N GLY A 38 -6.12 3.69 1.97
CA GLY A 38 -6.92 4.83 2.39
C GLY A 38 -8.23 4.96 1.61
N PRO A 39 -9.12 5.88 2.02
CA PRO A 39 -10.49 5.98 1.50
C PRO A 39 -10.59 6.28 0.00
N ASN A 40 -9.55 6.86 -0.59
CA ASN A 40 -9.50 7.20 -2.02
C ASN A 40 -8.77 6.14 -2.86
N GLY A 41 -8.50 4.95 -2.31
CA GLY A 41 -7.79 3.86 -3.01
C GLY A 41 -6.29 4.09 -3.18
N ALA A 42 -5.75 5.18 -2.66
CA ALA A 42 -4.31 5.36 -2.49
C ALA A 42 -3.83 4.70 -1.20
N GLY A 43 -2.58 4.28 -1.15
CA GLY A 43 -2.11 3.48 -0.04
C GLY A 43 -0.62 3.20 -0.04
N TYR A 44 -0.24 2.33 0.88
CA TYR A 44 1.14 1.94 1.13
C TYR A 44 1.27 0.43 1.27
N LEU A 45 2.41 -0.08 0.83
CA LEU A 45 2.91 -1.40 1.13
C LEU A 45 4.16 -1.24 1.99
N VAL A 46 4.18 -1.85 3.18
CA VAL A 46 5.29 -1.77 4.12
C VAL A 46 5.79 -3.17 4.45
N SER A 47 7.07 -3.44 4.21
CA SER A 47 7.73 -4.71 4.55
C SER A 47 9.17 -4.45 4.96
N GLU A 48 9.83 -5.43 5.58
CA GLU A 48 11.28 -5.43 5.68
C GLU A 48 11.90 -5.59 4.27
N ASP A 49 13.11 -5.06 4.08
CA ASP A 49 13.89 -5.37 2.87
C ASP A 49 14.36 -6.84 2.91
N PRO A 50 14.51 -7.50 1.74
CA PRO A 50 14.91 -8.91 1.69
C PRO A 50 16.27 -9.21 2.34
N ASP A 51 17.18 -8.23 2.35
CA ASP A 51 18.50 -8.33 3.01
C ASP A 51 18.46 -7.95 4.50
N ARG A 52 17.28 -7.61 5.03
CA ARG A 52 17.03 -7.16 6.41
C ARG A 52 17.86 -5.94 6.80
N ALA A 53 18.28 -5.14 5.82
CA ALA A 53 19.04 -3.91 6.06
C ALA A 53 18.13 -2.70 6.35
N GLY A 54 16.82 -2.82 6.10
CA GLY A 54 15.90 -1.71 6.22
C GLY A 54 14.42 -2.08 6.11
N VAL A 55 13.59 -1.05 6.11
CA VAL A 55 12.15 -1.12 5.87
C VAL A 55 11.87 -0.50 4.51
N ARG A 56 11.16 -1.24 3.66
CA ARG A 56 10.69 -0.77 2.38
C ARG A 56 9.27 -0.25 2.50
N ILE A 57 9.06 0.99 2.04
CA ILE A 57 7.74 1.61 1.94
C ILE A 57 7.49 1.94 0.46
N ALA A 58 6.49 1.31 -0.14
CA ALA A 58 6.06 1.60 -1.50
C ALA A 58 4.67 2.24 -1.48
N SER A 59 4.54 3.46 -2.02
CA SER A 59 3.27 4.16 -2.16
C SER A 59 2.62 3.86 -3.51
N PHE A 60 1.29 3.76 -3.53
CA PHE A 60 0.51 3.66 -4.75
C PHE A 60 -0.72 4.57 -4.71
N SER A 61 -1.24 4.90 -5.88
CA SER A 61 -2.47 5.68 -6.05
C SER A 61 -3.24 5.20 -7.27
N PRO A 62 -4.56 5.39 -7.33
CA PRO A 62 -5.33 5.06 -8.52
C PRO A 62 -4.81 5.82 -9.74
N CYS A 63 -5.04 5.25 -10.93
CA CYS A 63 -4.74 5.93 -12.18
C CYS A 63 -5.47 7.28 -12.22
N PHE A 64 -4.74 8.33 -12.59
CA PHE A 64 -5.37 9.59 -12.94
C PHE A 64 -6.19 9.39 -14.21
N VAL A 65 -7.50 9.63 -14.13
CA VAL A 65 -8.39 9.61 -15.28
C VAL A 65 -8.67 11.04 -15.68
N LEU A 66 -8.29 11.39 -16.92
CA LEU A 66 -8.69 12.66 -17.52
C LEU A 66 -10.20 12.68 -17.67
N PRO A 67 -10.89 13.75 -17.24
CA PRO A 67 -12.29 13.94 -17.55
C PRO A 67 -12.55 13.89 -19.05
N ASP A 68 -13.76 13.45 -19.41
CA ASP A 68 -14.19 13.39 -20.80
C ASP A 68 -13.98 14.75 -21.50
N GLY A 69 -13.43 14.70 -22.72
CA GLY A 69 -13.15 15.91 -23.52
C GLY A 69 -11.88 16.67 -23.14
N MET A 70 -11.09 16.22 -22.16
CA MET A 70 -9.77 16.78 -21.85
C MET A 70 -8.60 16.05 -22.55
N SER A 71 -8.87 14.96 -23.28
CA SER A 71 -7.87 14.29 -24.11
C SER A 71 -7.81 14.90 -25.51
N PRO A 72 -6.62 15.29 -26.02
CA PRO A 72 -6.47 15.81 -27.39
C PRO A 72 -6.83 14.81 -28.49
N SER A 73 -6.95 13.53 -28.15
CA SER A 73 -7.12 12.41 -29.08
C SER A 73 -8.58 12.00 -29.30
N ALA A 74 -9.56 12.70 -28.72
CA ALA A 74 -10.98 12.40 -28.91
C ALA A 74 -11.55 12.90 -30.26
N ASP A 75 -10.72 13.57 -31.07
CA ASP A 75 -11.09 14.14 -32.37
C ASP A 75 -10.04 13.69 -33.40
N SER A 76 -10.13 12.44 -33.86
CA SER A 76 -9.35 11.89 -34.99
C SER A 76 -10.17 10.86 -35.75
#